data_AF-A0A7K2BX17-F1
#
_entry.id   AF-A0A7K2BX17-F1
#
_cell.length_a   1.000
_cell.length_b   1.000
_cell.length_c   1.000
_cell.angle_alpha   90.00
_cell.angle_beta   90.00
_cell.angle_gamma   90.00
#
_symmetry.space_group_name_H-M   'P 1'
#
loop_
_entity.id
_entity.type
_entity.pdbx_description
1 polymer ?
#
loop_
_entity_poly.entity_id
_entity_poly.type
_entity_poly.pdbx_seq_one_letter_code
_entity_poly.pdbx_strand_id
1 'polypeptide(L)'
;LDAFDYARALERTESFFWSFTDDHLELVKARAYGEQGPDASVSARRALRTALGVLQQLFAPFMPFVAEEVWRWWHPSSVHASAWPQSGPLRAAAGDAGALPGAVAAAVLGEVRRAKSEAKRPLRTEVDRATVTDTAERIAVLEAVADDVCAAGRVSELVTAEGRELAVACELAPEAAA
;
A
#
# COMPACT_ATOMS: atom_id res chain seq x y z
N LEU A 1 -3.72 -19.24 -14.93
CA LEU A 1 -4.88 -20.01 -15.43
C LEU A 1 -4.51 -20.85 -16.65
N ASP A 2 -3.68 -20.35 -17.58
CA ASP A 2 -3.24 -21.09 -18.78
C ASP A 2 -2.63 -22.49 -18.52
N ALA A 3 -1.89 -22.63 -17.41
CA ALA A 3 -1.29 -23.91 -17.01
C ALA A 3 -2.26 -24.80 -16.19
N PHE A 4 -3.53 -24.40 -16.02
CA PHE A 4 -4.54 -25.07 -15.19
C PHE A 4 -4.16 -25.25 -13.70
N ASP A 5 -3.14 -24.55 -13.23
CA ASP A 5 -2.75 -24.50 -11.82
C ASP A 5 -3.57 -23.43 -11.08
N TYR A 6 -4.77 -23.84 -10.66
CA TYR A 6 -5.73 -22.97 -9.96
C TYR A 6 -5.25 -22.59 -8.56
N ALA A 7 -4.61 -23.51 -7.84
CA ALA A 7 -4.11 -23.28 -6.50
C ALA A 7 -3.04 -22.19 -6.51
N ARG A 8 -2.05 -22.29 -7.42
CA ARG A 8 -1.00 -21.28 -7.58
C ARG A 8 -1.54 -19.93 -8.04
N ALA A 9 -2.58 -19.93 -8.87
CA ALA A 9 -3.22 -18.70 -9.33
C ALA A 9 -3.93 -17.98 -8.17
N LEU A 10 -4.66 -18.71 -7.32
CA LEU A 10 -5.31 -18.15 -6.14
C LEU A 10 -4.27 -17.65 -5.12
N GLU A 11 -3.26 -18.46 -4.80
CA GLU A 11 -2.17 -18.11 -3.86
C GLU A 11 -1.51 -16.76 -4.22
N ARG A 12 -1.20 -16.56 -5.50
CA ARG A 12 -0.60 -15.30 -5.98
C ARG A 12 -1.56 -14.11 -5.86
N THR A 13 -2.84 -14.32 -6.13
CA THR A 13 -3.87 -13.29 -6.03
C THR A 13 -4.08 -12.89 -4.57
N GLU A 14 -4.16 -13.87 -3.66
CA GLU A 14 -4.30 -13.64 -2.23
C GLU A 14 -3.07 -12.96 -1.63
N SER A 15 -1.86 -13.40 -2.01
CA SER A 15 -0.61 -12.77 -1.57
C SER A 15 -0.57 -11.28 -1.91
N PHE A 16 -0.98 -10.92 -3.13
CA PHE A 16 -1.09 -9.51 -3.52
C PHE A 16 -2.23 -8.79 -2.78
N PHE A 17 -3.40 -9.43 -2.64
CA PHE A 17 -4.54 -8.85 -1.93
C PHE A 17 -4.18 -8.46 -0.49
N TRP A 18 -3.52 -9.34 0.27
CA TRP A 18 -3.14 -9.06 1.65
C TRP A 18 -2.10 -7.94 1.75
N SER A 19 -1.05 -7.95 0.91
CA SER A 19 -0.09 -6.83 0.86
C SER A 19 -0.77 -5.50 0.48
N PHE A 20 -1.74 -5.54 -0.44
CA PHE A 20 -2.51 -4.36 -0.83
C PHE A 20 -3.36 -3.82 0.34
N THR A 21 -4.05 -4.69 1.08
CA THR A 21 -4.91 -4.26 2.19
C THR A 21 -4.14 -3.85 3.44
N ASP A 22 -3.03 -4.52 3.75
CA ASP A 22 -2.27 -4.30 4.98
C ASP A 22 -1.38 -3.06 4.89
N ASP A 23 -0.80 -2.82 3.71
CA ASP A 23 0.17 -1.76 3.49
C ASP A 23 -0.38 -0.64 2.61
N HIS A 24 -0.78 -0.96 1.37
CA HIS A 24 -1.12 0.08 0.39
C HIS A 24 -2.33 0.92 0.82
N LEU A 25 -3.41 0.30 1.34
CA LEU A 25 -4.58 1.03 1.82
C LEU A 25 -4.24 2.03 2.93
N GLU A 26 -3.37 1.64 3.87
CA GLU A 26 -2.96 2.51 4.97
C GLU A 26 -1.99 3.60 4.50
N LEU A 27 -1.04 3.27 3.61
CA LEU A 27 -0.10 4.24 3.02
C LEU A 27 -0.82 5.38 2.32
N VAL A 28 -1.80 5.07 1.47
CA VAL A 28 -2.46 6.09 0.64
C VAL A 28 -3.69 6.72 1.31
N LYS A 29 -4.01 6.34 2.54
CA LYS A 29 -5.25 6.72 3.25
C LYS A 29 -5.40 8.23 3.34
N ALA A 30 -4.43 8.91 3.95
CA ALA A 30 -4.42 10.37 4.10
C ALA A 30 -4.56 11.08 2.74
N ARG A 31 -3.80 10.62 1.73
CA ARG A 31 -3.92 11.11 0.35
C ARG A 31 -5.34 10.96 -0.20
N ALA A 32 -5.92 9.77 -0.07
CA ALA A 32 -7.25 9.45 -0.56
C ALA A 32 -8.34 10.27 0.17
N TYR A 33 -8.13 10.66 1.43
CA TYR A 33 -9.00 11.56 2.18
C TYR A 33 -8.82 13.05 1.82
N GLY A 34 -7.77 13.41 1.08
CA GLY A 34 -7.55 14.77 0.58
C GLY A 34 -6.60 15.62 1.42
N GLU A 35 -5.89 15.01 2.36
CA GLU A 35 -4.92 15.71 3.22
C GLU A 35 -3.72 16.28 2.45
N GLN A 36 -3.48 15.76 1.24
CA GLN A 36 -2.41 16.19 0.32
C GLN A 36 -2.95 16.95 -0.90
N GLY A 37 -4.20 17.41 -0.85
CA GLY A 37 -4.84 18.19 -1.91
C GLY A 37 -5.70 17.37 -2.90
N PRO A 38 -6.51 18.07 -3.72
CA PRO A 38 -7.55 17.45 -4.54
C PRO A 38 -7.00 16.53 -5.64
N ASP A 39 -5.94 16.96 -6.34
CA ASP A 39 -5.36 16.17 -7.45
C ASP A 39 -4.72 14.88 -6.94
N ALA A 40 -4.00 14.96 -5.80
CA ALA A 40 -3.42 13.80 -5.12
C ALA A 40 -4.51 12.81 -4.68
N SER A 41 -5.62 13.31 -4.13
CA SER A 41 -6.77 12.49 -3.75
C SER A 41 -7.41 11.76 -4.93
N VAL A 42 -7.62 12.48 -6.05
CA VAL A 42 -8.16 11.89 -7.28
C VAL A 42 -7.22 10.80 -7.81
N SER A 43 -5.91 11.05 -7.79
CA SER A 43 -4.89 10.08 -8.18
C SER A 43 -4.96 8.81 -7.33
N ALA A 44 -4.93 8.93 -6.00
CA ALA A 44 -5.03 7.79 -5.08
C ALA A 44 -6.31 6.98 -5.29
N ARG A 45 -7.46 7.66 -5.37
CA ARG A 45 -8.76 7.00 -5.59
C ARG A 45 -8.84 6.28 -6.93
N ARG A 46 -8.21 6.83 -7.98
CA ARG A 46 -8.11 6.16 -9.29
C ARG A 46 -7.27 4.89 -9.19
N ALA A 47 -6.09 4.96 -8.57
CA ALA A 47 -5.23 3.78 -8.37
C ALA A 47 -5.95 2.68 -7.56
N LEU A 48 -6.58 3.05 -6.44
CA LEU A 48 -7.37 2.14 -5.60
C LEU A 48 -8.51 1.48 -6.38
N ARG A 49 -9.27 2.26 -7.16
CA ARG A 49 -10.37 1.74 -7.97
C ARG A 49 -9.87 0.78 -9.05
N THR A 50 -8.76 1.11 -9.71
CA THR A 50 -8.14 0.24 -10.71
C THR A 50 -7.68 -1.09 -10.08
N ALA A 51 -6.97 -1.03 -8.96
CA ALA A 51 -6.50 -2.23 -8.25
C ALA A 51 -7.66 -3.11 -7.78
N LEU A 52 -8.68 -2.51 -7.15
CA LEU A 52 -9.88 -3.22 -6.69
C LEU A 52 -10.66 -3.86 -7.84
N GLY A 53 -10.79 -3.16 -8.98
CA GLY A 53 -11.40 -3.73 -10.19
C GLY A 53 -10.67 -5.00 -10.65
N VAL A 54 -9.35 -4.92 -10.81
CA VAL A 54 -8.52 -6.06 -11.22
C VAL A 54 -8.61 -7.21 -10.21
N LEU A 55 -8.51 -6.93 -8.91
CA LEU A 55 -8.61 -7.94 -7.84
C LEU A 55 -9.94 -8.70 -7.91
N GLN A 56 -11.07 -8.01 -8.07
CA GLN A 56 -12.38 -8.66 -8.19
C GLN A 56 -12.46 -9.57 -9.42
N GLN A 57 -11.90 -9.14 -10.56
CA GLN A 57 -11.84 -9.98 -11.75
C GLN A 57 -10.95 -11.22 -11.56
N LEU A 58 -9.81 -11.08 -10.86
CA LEU A 58 -8.93 -12.20 -10.54
C LEU A 58 -9.56 -13.18 -9.55
N PHE A 59 -10.37 -12.70 -8.61
CA PHE A 59 -11.09 -13.55 -7.66
C PHE A 59 -12.37 -14.17 -8.22
N ALA A 60 -12.98 -13.61 -9.27
CA ALA A 60 -14.25 -14.07 -9.81
C ALA A 60 -14.31 -15.58 -10.14
N PRO A 61 -13.26 -16.22 -10.71
CA PRO A 61 -13.27 -17.67 -10.94
C PRO A 61 -13.28 -18.53 -9.66
N PHE A 62 -12.87 -17.97 -8.52
CA PHE A 62 -12.70 -18.69 -7.24
C PHE A 62 -13.81 -18.37 -6.23
N MET A 63 -14.28 -17.11 -6.21
CA MET A 63 -15.28 -16.60 -5.29
C MET A 63 -16.44 -15.93 -6.06
N PRO A 64 -17.19 -16.67 -6.87
CA PRO A 64 -18.07 -16.09 -7.90
C PRO A 64 -19.19 -15.21 -7.36
N PHE A 65 -19.77 -15.57 -6.21
CA PHE A 65 -20.87 -14.84 -5.61
C PHE A 65 -20.41 -13.55 -4.93
N VAL A 66 -19.33 -13.61 -4.14
CA VAL A 66 -18.78 -12.44 -3.44
C VAL A 66 -18.19 -11.45 -4.45
N ALA A 67 -17.47 -11.95 -5.45
CA ALA A 67 -16.91 -11.12 -6.51
C ALA A 67 -18.02 -10.41 -7.32
N GLU A 68 -19.13 -11.09 -7.63
CA GLU A 68 -20.27 -10.47 -8.32
C GLU A 68 -20.93 -9.41 -7.43
N GLU A 69 -21.25 -9.74 -6.18
CA GLU A 69 -21.95 -8.82 -5.26
C GLU A 69 -21.18 -7.50 -5.09
N VAL A 70 -19.89 -7.57 -4.73
CA VAL A 70 -19.07 -6.38 -4.48
C VAL A 70 -18.83 -5.59 -5.78
N TRP A 71 -18.71 -6.27 -6.91
CA TRP A 71 -18.56 -5.62 -8.22
C TRP A 71 -19.80 -4.80 -8.58
N ARG A 72 -21.00 -5.32 -8.30
CA ARG A 72 -22.28 -4.64 -8.57
C ARG A 72 -22.49 -3.37 -7.78
N TRP A 73 -21.77 -3.14 -6.67
CA TRP A 73 -21.87 -1.89 -5.92
C TRP A 73 -21.43 -0.66 -6.73
N TRP A 74 -20.60 -0.85 -7.75
CA TRP A 74 -20.01 0.26 -8.51
C TRP A 74 -19.85 0.00 -10.01
N HIS A 75 -20.28 -1.17 -10.49
CA HIS A 75 -20.36 -1.50 -11.90
C HIS A 75 -21.78 -1.90 -12.34
N PRO A 76 -22.24 -1.44 -13.51
CA PRO A 76 -23.58 -1.75 -14.03
C PRO A 76 -23.69 -3.13 -14.69
N SER A 77 -22.57 -3.85 -14.89
CA SER A 77 -22.51 -5.18 -15.52
C SER A 77 -21.95 -6.23 -14.56
N SER A 78 -22.11 -7.52 -14.89
CA SER A 78 -21.54 -8.63 -14.11
C SER A 78 -20.02 -8.72 -14.29
N VAL A 79 -19.30 -9.11 -13.23
CA VAL A 79 -17.85 -9.37 -13.29
C VAL A 79 -17.56 -10.56 -14.22
N HIS A 80 -18.45 -11.54 -14.25
CA HIS A 80 -18.33 -12.75 -15.09
C HIS A 80 -18.52 -12.48 -16.58
N ALA A 81 -19.08 -11.33 -16.94
CA ALA A 81 -19.18 -10.84 -18.30
C ALA A 81 -18.10 -9.79 -18.66
N SER A 82 -17.22 -9.45 -17.72
CA SER A 82 -16.15 -8.48 -17.94
C SER A 82 -14.96 -9.12 -18.68
N ALA A 83 -14.21 -8.31 -19.42
CA ALA A 83 -12.98 -8.77 -20.06
C ALA A 83 -11.91 -9.09 -19.00
N TRP A 84 -11.19 -10.19 -19.18
CA TRP A 84 -10.09 -10.56 -18.29
C TRP A 84 -9.03 -9.44 -18.19
N PRO A 85 -8.51 -9.11 -17.00
CA PRO A 85 -7.56 -8.02 -16.83
C PRO A 85 -6.26 -8.26 -17.61
N GLN A 86 -5.75 -7.18 -18.22
CA GLN A 86 -4.51 -7.20 -19.00
C GLN A 86 -3.44 -6.35 -18.32
N SER A 87 -2.19 -6.84 -18.32
CA SER A 87 -1.08 -6.11 -17.67
C SER A 87 -0.63 -4.86 -18.43
N GLY A 88 -0.84 -4.80 -19.75
CA GLY A 88 -0.39 -3.67 -20.59
C GLY A 88 -0.95 -2.32 -20.15
N PRO A 89 -2.29 -2.16 -20.07
CA PRO A 89 -2.91 -0.91 -19.58
C PRO A 89 -2.46 -0.52 -18.16
N LEU A 90 -2.27 -1.51 -17.27
CA LEU A 90 -1.81 -1.26 -15.90
C LEU A 90 -0.38 -0.73 -15.86
N ARG A 91 0.53 -1.31 -16.65
CA ARG A 91 1.91 -0.84 -16.77
C ARG A 91 1.96 0.56 -17.38
N ALA A 92 1.16 0.83 -18.40
CA ALA A 92 1.06 2.16 -19.00
C ALA A 92 0.58 3.21 -17.98
N ALA A 93 -0.41 2.86 -17.15
CA ALA A 93 -0.89 3.74 -16.08
C ALA A 93 0.13 3.96 -14.95
N ALA A 94 0.97 2.95 -14.67
CA ALA A 94 2.03 3.05 -13.66
C ALA A 94 3.25 3.88 -14.14
N GLY A 95 3.44 4.01 -15.46
CA GLY A 95 4.60 4.68 -16.03
C GLY A 95 5.92 4.05 -15.58
N ASP A 96 6.93 4.89 -15.34
CA ASP A 96 8.29 4.45 -15.00
C ASP A 96 8.51 4.23 -13.49
N ALA A 97 7.50 4.46 -12.65
CA ALA A 97 7.63 4.38 -11.19
C ALA A 97 8.06 2.99 -10.70
N GLY A 98 7.73 1.94 -11.45
CA GLY A 98 8.05 0.56 -11.07
C GLY A 98 7.39 0.13 -9.75
N ALA A 99 7.86 -0.99 -9.18
CA ALA A 99 7.34 -1.52 -7.92
C ALA A 99 8.14 -1.04 -6.68
N LEU A 100 9.34 -0.48 -6.90
CA LEU A 100 10.28 -0.14 -5.84
C LEU A 100 9.75 0.91 -4.84
N PRO A 101 9.07 2.00 -5.26
CA PRO A 101 8.53 3.00 -4.33
C PRO A 101 7.54 2.41 -3.33
N GLY A 102 6.61 1.58 -3.81
CA GLY A 102 5.65 0.90 -2.93
C GLY A 102 6.32 -0.07 -1.97
N ALA A 103 7.32 -0.83 -2.44
CA ALA A 103 8.07 -1.77 -1.60
C ALA A 103 8.90 -1.07 -0.52
N VAL A 104 9.55 0.06 -0.85
CA VAL A 104 10.29 0.88 0.12
C VAL A 104 9.33 1.46 1.16
N ALA A 105 8.23 2.06 0.74
CA ALA A 105 7.24 2.65 1.65
C ALA A 105 6.64 1.61 2.62
N ALA A 106 6.24 0.45 2.10
CA ALA A 106 5.70 -0.64 2.92
C ALA A 106 6.72 -1.17 3.94
N ALA A 107 7.98 -1.36 3.52
CA ALA A 107 9.04 -1.83 4.41
C ALA A 107 9.32 -0.85 5.56
N VAL A 108 9.43 0.46 5.25
CA VAL A 108 9.64 1.49 6.28
C VAL A 108 8.45 1.58 7.23
N LEU A 109 7.21 1.58 6.69
CA LEU A 109 6.01 1.59 7.52
C LEU A 109 5.91 0.35 8.42
N GLY A 110 6.32 -0.82 7.92
CA GLY A 110 6.42 -2.05 8.68
C GLY A 110 7.32 -1.91 9.91
N GLU A 111 8.51 -1.34 9.74
CA GLU A 111 9.45 -1.10 10.85
C GLU A 111 8.93 -0.05 11.84
N VAL A 112 8.25 1.00 11.37
CA VAL A 112 7.60 1.98 12.26
C VAL A 112 6.52 1.30 13.11
N ARG A 113 5.67 0.46 12.50
CA ARG A 113 4.64 -0.31 13.21
C ARG A 113 5.28 -1.27 14.23
N ARG A 114 6.37 -1.93 13.84
CA ARG A 114 7.15 -2.82 14.71
C ARG A 114 7.70 -2.08 15.92
N ALA A 115 8.35 -0.93 15.74
CA ALA A 115 8.89 -0.12 16.83
C ALA A 115 7.81 0.27 17.86
N LYS A 116 6.61 0.64 17.39
CA LYS A 116 5.46 0.90 18.28
C LYS A 116 5.03 -0.36 19.04
N SER A 117 4.91 -1.49 18.36
CA SER A 117 4.53 -2.76 18.96
C SER A 117 5.54 -3.27 20.00
N GLU A 118 6.84 -3.18 19.70
CA GLU A 118 7.92 -3.57 20.62
C GLU A 118 7.94 -2.66 21.87
N ALA A 119 7.64 -1.38 21.71
CA ALA A 119 7.42 -0.44 22.81
C ALA A 119 6.07 -0.64 23.54
N LYS A 120 5.25 -1.60 23.11
CA LYS A 120 3.89 -1.87 23.61
C LYS A 120 2.95 -0.66 23.53
N ARG A 121 3.16 0.18 22.51
CA ARG A 121 2.38 1.38 22.26
C ARG A 121 1.31 1.11 21.19
N PRO A 122 0.12 1.74 21.28
CA PRO A 122 -0.88 1.67 20.21
C PRO A 122 -0.31 2.14 18.86
N LEU A 123 -0.76 1.56 17.74
CA LEU A 123 -0.30 2.00 16.40
C LEU A 123 -0.62 3.47 16.09
N ARG A 124 -1.63 4.03 16.77
CA ARG A 124 -2.00 5.45 16.70
C ARG A 124 -1.07 6.39 17.48
N THR A 125 -0.08 5.86 18.21
CA THR A 125 0.91 6.70 18.90
C THR A 125 1.71 7.50 17.88
N GLU A 126 1.85 8.80 18.11
CA GLU A 126 2.67 9.69 17.28
C GLU A 126 4.16 9.33 17.44
N VAL A 127 4.89 9.46 16.35
CA VAL A 127 6.34 9.31 16.27
C VAL A 127 6.90 10.71 16.09
N ASP A 128 7.61 11.23 17.09
CA ASP A 128 8.18 12.57 17.05
C ASP A 128 9.28 12.63 15.97
N ARG A 129 10.12 11.58 15.92
CA ARG A 129 11.18 11.43 14.93
C ARG A 129 11.33 9.97 14.49
N ALA A 130 11.41 9.73 13.18
CA ALA A 130 11.85 8.47 12.61
C ALA A 130 13.14 8.68 11.80
N THR A 131 14.19 7.94 12.14
CA THR A 131 15.43 7.92 11.37
C THR A 131 15.50 6.65 10.55
N VAL A 132 15.47 6.77 9.23
CA VAL A 132 15.55 5.65 8.28
C VAL A 132 16.95 5.58 7.70
N THR A 133 17.60 4.45 7.93
CA THR A 133 18.88 4.11 7.31
C THR A 133 18.65 3.07 6.22
N ASP A 134 19.15 3.31 5.01
CA ASP A 134 19.06 2.35 3.90
C ASP A 134 20.14 2.68 2.84
N THR A 135 20.21 1.89 1.77
CA THR A 135 21.03 2.21 0.60
C THR A 135 20.64 3.55 -0.03
N ALA A 136 21.60 4.26 -0.63
CA ALA A 136 21.37 5.56 -1.27
C ALA A 136 20.25 5.52 -2.34
N GLU A 137 20.17 4.43 -3.11
CA GLU A 137 19.09 4.22 -4.09
C GLU A 137 17.71 4.20 -3.41
N ARG A 138 17.57 3.45 -2.32
CA ARG A 138 16.30 3.30 -1.61
C ARG A 138 15.92 4.56 -0.81
N ILE A 139 16.91 5.33 -0.35
CA ILE A 139 16.67 6.64 0.27
C ILE A 139 16.10 7.62 -0.77
N ALA A 140 16.71 7.72 -1.95
CA ALA A 140 16.19 8.58 -3.02
C ALA A 140 14.76 8.19 -3.42
N VAL A 141 14.44 6.90 -3.40
CA VAL A 141 13.07 6.41 -3.63
C VAL A 141 12.14 6.76 -2.47
N LEU A 142 12.58 6.63 -1.21
CA LEU A 142 11.80 6.98 -0.03
C LEU A 142 11.39 8.45 -0.03
N GLU A 143 12.27 9.35 -0.46
CA GLU A 143 11.97 10.79 -0.55
C GLU A 143 10.75 11.07 -1.43
N ALA A 144 10.56 10.31 -2.52
CA ALA A 144 9.41 10.46 -3.41
C ALA A 144 8.08 9.98 -2.81
N VAL A 145 8.12 9.20 -1.73
CA VAL A 145 6.93 8.61 -1.06
C VAL A 145 6.86 8.97 0.43
N ALA A 146 7.70 9.90 0.88
CA ALA A 146 7.86 10.25 2.29
C ALA A 146 6.54 10.73 2.91
N ASP A 147 5.76 11.54 2.18
CA ASP A 147 4.49 12.08 2.68
C ASP A 147 3.48 10.97 3.05
N ASP A 148 3.41 9.89 2.26
CA ASP A 148 2.53 8.75 2.57
C ASP A 148 3.03 7.98 3.78
N VAL A 149 4.35 7.74 3.86
CA VAL A 149 4.97 7.03 4.99
C VAL A 149 4.78 7.82 6.28
N CYS A 150 5.01 9.13 6.26
CA CYS A 150 4.84 10.00 7.41
C CYS A 150 3.37 10.05 7.86
N ALA A 151 2.43 10.23 6.93
CA ALA A 151 1.01 10.28 7.27
C ALA A 151 0.51 8.94 7.82
N ALA A 152 0.83 7.82 7.18
CA ALA A 152 0.42 6.49 7.63
C ALA A 152 1.12 6.06 8.93
N GLY A 153 2.38 6.43 9.08
CA GLY A 153 3.22 6.15 10.24
C GLY A 153 2.99 7.09 11.42
N ARG A 154 2.27 8.21 11.23
CA ARG A 154 2.15 9.31 12.21
C ARG A 154 3.52 9.84 12.63
N VAL A 155 4.36 10.13 11.65
CA VAL A 155 5.74 10.61 11.85
C VAL A 155 5.77 12.12 11.63
N SER A 156 6.19 12.86 12.66
CA SER A 156 6.31 14.31 12.60
C SER A 156 7.57 14.75 11.86
N GLU A 157 8.69 14.05 12.09
CA GLU A 157 9.97 14.31 11.44
C GLU A 157 10.60 13.03 10.92
N LEU A 158 10.82 12.96 9.60
CA LEU A 158 11.54 11.87 8.94
C LEU A 158 12.95 12.32 8.60
N VAL A 159 13.95 11.59 9.09
CA VAL A 159 15.36 11.80 8.79
C VAL A 159 15.90 10.58 8.04
N THR A 160 16.70 10.81 7.00
CA THR A 160 17.35 9.75 6.23
C THR A 160 18.85 9.74 6.47
N ALA A 161 19.45 8.54 6.45
CA ALA A 161 20.89 8.36 6.57
C ALA A 161 21.36 7.20 5.68
N GLU A 162 22.45 7.38 4.93
CA GLU A 162 22.98 6.30 4.08
C GLU A 162 23.57 5.15 4.90
N GLY A 163 23.23 3.92 4.50
CA GLY A 163 23.73 2.68 5.08
C GLY A 163 23.72 1.53 4.08
N ARG A 164 23.84 0.29 4.60
CA ARG A 164 23.91 -0.93 3.78
C ARG A 164 22.63 -1.76 3.78
N GLU A 165 21.78 -1.58 4.78
CA GLU A 165 20.54 -2.32 4.98
C GLU A 165 19.50 -1.41 5.63
N LEU A 166 18.22 -1.79 5.51
CA LEU A 166 17.12 -1.07 6.11
C LEU A 166 17.19 -1.18 7.64
N ALA A 167 17.24 -0.03 8.32
CA ALA A 167 17.04 0.10 9.76
C ALA A 167 16.21 1.35 10.06
N VAL A 168 15.25 1.24 10.98
CA VAL A 168 14.41 2.38 11.40
C VAL A 168 14.47 2.54 12.91
N ALA A 169 14.89 3.72 13.36
CA ALA A 169 14.85 4.12 14.76
C ALA A 169 13.73 5.13 14.98
N CYS A 170 12.85 4.88 15.94
CA CYS A 170 11.71 5.75 16.24
C CYS A 170 11.80 6.34 17.65
N GLU A 171 11.67 7.66 17.75
CA GLU A 171 11.40 8.38 18.98
C GLU A 171 9.89 8.55 19.10
N LEU A 172 9.26 7.82 20.03
CA LEU A 172 7.81 7.85 20.22
C LEU A 172 7.40 8.98 21.15
N ALA A 173 6.29 9.64 20.84
CA ALA A 173 5.73 10.67 21.71
C ALA A 173 5.47 10.11 23.13
N PRO A 174 5.65 10.93 24.19
CA PRO A 174 5.42 10.50 25.56
C PRO A 174 3.98 10.01 25.76
N GLU A 175 3.79 9.12 26.73
CA GLU A 175 2.44 8.70 27.12
C GLU A 175 1.69 9.91 27.68
N ALA A 176 0.49 10.20 27.17
CA ALA A 176 -0.34 11.23 27.77
C ALA A 176 -0.61 10.83 29.22
N ALA A 177 -0.28 11.72 30.17
CA ALA A 177 -0.54 11.48 31.58
C ALA A 177 -2.06 11.22 31.77
N ALA A 178 -2.38 10.10 32.42
CA ALA A 178 -3.73 9.65 32.70
C ALA A 178 -4.49 10.57 33.67
#